data_AF-A0A7V2E024-F1
#
_entry.id   AF-A0A7V2E024-F1
#
_cell.length_a   1.000
_cell.length_b   1.000
_cell.length_c   1.000
_cell.angle_alpha   90.00
_cell.angle_beta   90.00
_cell.angle_gamma   90.00
#
_symmetry.space_group_name_H-M   'P 1'
#
loop_
_entity.id
_entity.type
_entity.pdbx_description
1 polymer ?
#
loop_
_entity_poly.entity_id
_entity_poly.type
_entity_poly.pdbx_seq_one_letter_code
_entity_poly.pdbx_strand_id
1 'polypeptide(L)'
;MIDLFLLLLNHELRDRDPAGIELDRIVGLTADDWGLYTTATDFLADALVLATRTPMRDDARALIAERIGELRGRMEAAPKSARWRLRSRVGRRIRWYRVVEEVI
;
A
#
# COMPACT_ATOMS: atom_id res chain seq x y z
N MET A 1 3.45 9.48 6.77
CA MET A 1 2.04 8.99 6.81
C MET A 1 1.05 10.08 6.41
N ILE A 2 1.18 11.30 6.93
CA ILE A 2 0.35 12.44 6.47
C ILE A 2 0.52 12.69 4.96
N ASP A 3 1.72 12.50 4.42
CA ASP A 3 1.97 12.65 2.98
C ASP A 3 1.13 11.68 2.12
N LEU A 4 0.88 10.46 2.62
CA LEU A 4 -0.03 9.53 1.94
C LEU A 4 -1.43 10.12 1.85
N PHE A 5 -1.94 10.72 2.93
CA PHE A 5 -3.26 11.34 2.91
C PHE A 5 -3.31 12.50 1.91
N LEU A 6 -2.28 13.34 1.86
CA LEU A 6 -2.20 14.42 0.88
C LEU A 6 -2.18 13.90 -0.55
N LEU A 7 -1.41 12.85 -0.83
CA LEU A 7 -1.40 12.21 -2.14
C LEU A 7 -2.78 11.65 -2.50
N LEU A 8 -3.38 10.89 -1.58
CA LEU A 8 -4.70 10.28 -1.75
C LEU A 8 -5.84 11.29 -1.80
N LEU A 9 -5.69 12.52 -1.32
CA LEU A 9 -6.71 13.54 -1.46
C LEU A 9 -6.58 14.31 -2.78
N ASN A 10 -5.34 14.53 -3.25
CA ASN A 10 -5.08 15.38 -4.41
C ASN A 10 -4.94 14.62 -5.73
N HIS A 11 -4.72 13.30 -5.70
CA HIS A 11 -4.51 12.49 -6.91
C HIS A 11 -5.43 11.27 -6.91
N GLU A 12 -6.18 11.10 -7.99
CA GLU A 12 -7.02 9.93 -8.21
C GLU A 12 -6.19 8.67 -8.46
N LEU A 13 -6.76 7.51 -8.12
CA LEU A 13 -6.21 6.22 -8.50
C LEU A 13 -6.55 5.94 -9.96
N ARG A 14 -5.57 5.55 -10.77
CA ARG A 14 -5.71 5.34 -12.22
C ARG A 14 -4.96 4.08 -12.65
N ASP A 15 -5.50 3.30 -13.59
CA ASP A 15 -4.85 2.05 -14.00
C ASP A 15 -3.59 2.27 -14.85
N ARG A 16 -3.63 3.20 -15.82
CA ARG A 16 -2.54 3.53 -16.77
C ARG A 16 -2.49 5.01 -17.17
N ASP A 17 -2.36 5.91 -16.19
CA ASP A 17 -2.34 7.35 -16.41
C ASP A 17 -1.32 8.08 -15.51
N PRO A 18 -0.31 8.75 -16.08
CA PRO A 18 0.67 9.52 -15.30
C PRO A 18 0.09 10.73 -14.55
N ALA A 19 -1.14 11.15 -14.86
CA ALA A 19 -1.82 12.24 -14.15
C ALA A 19 -2.35 11.83 -12.76
N GLY A 20 -2.29 10.56 -12.40
CA GLY A 20 -2.76 10.03 -11.12
C GLY A 20 -1.79 9.07 -10.44
N ILE A 21 -2.27 8.43 -9.39
CA ILE A 21 -1.57 7.34 -8.73
C ILE A 21 -1.79 6.08 -9.54
N GLU A 22 -0.71 5.59 -10.14
CA GLU A 22 -0.72 4.45 -11.07
C GLU A 22 -0.94 3.10 -10.35
N LEU A 23 -2.18 2.61 -10.39
CA LEU A 23 -2.63 1.37 -9.77
C LEU A 23 -1.97 0.14 -10.35
N ASP A 24 -1.94 -0.02 -11.68
CA ASP A 24 -1.41 -1.26 -12.27
C ASP A 24 0.08 -1.43 -11.94
N ARG A 25 0.82 -0.33 -11.83
CA ARG A 25 2.21 -0.35 -11.39
C ARG A 25 2.36 -0.85 -9.95
N ILE A 26 1.56 -0.32 -9.02
CA ILE A 26 1.60 -0.72 -7.61
C ILE A 26 1.15 -2.19 -7.47
N VAL A 27 0.08 -2.56 -8.16
CA VAL A 27 -0.45 -3.92 -8.16
C VAL A 27 0.55 -4.92 -8.73
N GLY A 28 1.19 -4.61 -9.86
CA GLY A 28 2.22 -5.47 -10.45
C GLY A 28 3.39 -5.70 -9.50
N LEU A 29 3.94 -4.62 -8.92
CA LEU A 29 5.04 -4.70 -7.96
C LEU A 29 4.69 -5.57 -6.73
N THR A 30 3.49 -5.40 -6.19
CA THR A 30 3.03 -6.12 -4.99
C THR A 30 2.50 -7.52 -5.30
N ALA A 31 2.17 -7.83 -6.55
CA ALA A 31 1.88 -9.20 -7.00
C ALA A 31 3.16 -10.03 -7.18
N ASP A 32 4.28 -9.38 -7.47
CA ASP A 32 5.57 -10.02 -7.70
C ASP A 32 6.41 -10.16 -6.42
N ASP A 33 6.33 -9.19 -5.49
CA ASP A 33 7.13 -9.17 -4.26
C ASP A 33 6.27 -9.26 -2.99
N TRP A 34 6.43 -10.36 -2.25
CA TRP A 34 5.72 -10.61 -1.00
C TRP A 34 6.11 -9.65 0.13
N GLY A 35 7.38 -9.28 0.22
CA GLY A 35 7.86 -8.37 1.25
C GLY A 35 7.31 -6.97 1.04
N LEU A 36 7.34 -6.48 -0.20
CA LEU A 36 6.74 -5.20 -0.57
C LEU A 36 5.22 -5.19 -0.34
N TYR A 37 4.52 -6.23 -0.79
CA TYR A 37 3.09 -6.38 -0.51
C TYR A 37 2.81 -6.31 0.99
N THR A 38 3.54 -7.07 1.80
CA THR A 38 3.33 -7.14 3.25
C THR A 38 3.53 -5.79 3.91
N THR A 39 4.65 -5.11 3.61
CA THR A 39 4.92 -3.76 4.13
C THR A 39 3.88 -2.75 3.68
N ALA A 40 3.48 -2.77 2.40
CA ALA A 40 2.48 -1.86 1.87
C ALA A 40 1.11 -2.09 2.52
N THR A 41 0.66 -3.33 2.67
CA THR A 41 -0.63 -3.61 3.31
C THR A 41 -0.66 -3.27 4.79
N ASP A 42 0.44 -3.50 5.51
CA ASP A 42 0.56 -3.13 6.93
C ASP A 42 0.52 -1.59 7.05
N PHE A 43 1.29 -0.89 6.23
CA PHE A 43 1.29 0.57 6.18
C PHE A 43 -0.09 1.16 5.85
N LEU A 44 -0.81 0.58 4.89
CA LEU A 44 -2.16 1.04 4.53
C LEU A 44 -3.19 0.76 5.64
N ALA A 45 -3.03 -0.33 6.39
CA ALA A 45 -3.88 -0.61 7.56
C ALA A 45 -3.62 0.41 8.68
N ASP A 46 -2.35 0.70 8.98
CA ASP A 46 -1.97 1.73 9.95
C ASP A 46 -2.45 3.12 9.53
N ALA A 47 -2.39 3.42 8.23
CA ALA A 47 -2.90 4.66 7.66
C ALA A 47 -4.42 4.82 7.86
N LEU A 48 -5.21 3.75 7.72
CA LEU A 48 -6.65 3.78 8.03
C LEU A 48 -6.91 4.09 9.51
N VAL A 49 -6.16 3.44 10.41
CA VAL A 49 -6.27 3.71 11.86
C VAL A 49 -5.91 5.16 12.16
N LEU A 50 -4.80 5.66 11.60
CA LEU A 50 -4.39 7.05 11.77
C LEU A 50 -5.42 8.03 11.20
N ALA A 51 -6.04 7.70 10.06
CA ALA A 51 -7.08 8.53 9.46
C ALA A 51 -8.26 8.73 10.42
N THR A 52 -8.64 7.73 11.23
CA THR A 52 -9.71 7.89 12.25
C THR A 52 -9.36 8.86 13.38
N ARG A 53 -8.08 9.03 13.68
CA ARG A 53 -7.58 9.86 14.79
C ARG A 53 -7.15 11.25 14.35
N THR A 54 -7.00 11.44 13.04
CA THR A 54 -6.53 12.70 12.47
C THR A 54 -7.70 13.69 12.35
N PRO A 55 -7.55 14.94 12.85
CA PRO A 55 -8.55 15.99 12.65
C PRO A 55 -8.61 16.38 11.18
N MET A 56 -9.71 16.02 10.50
CA MET A 56 -10.00 16.39 9.12
C MET A 56 -11.51 16.35 8.88
N ARG A 57 -11.95 16.95 7.79
CA ARG A 57 -13.34 16.89 7.35
C ARG A 57 -13.75 15.45 7.04
N ASP A 58 -15.02 15.12 7.24
CA ASP A 58 -15.51 13.75 7.06
C ASP A 58 -15.48 13.27 5.61
N ASP A 59 -15.65 14.19 4.64
CA ASP A 59 -15.51 13.91 3.21
C ASP A 59 -14.09 13.47 2.86
N ALA A 60 -13.08 14.16 3.38
CA ALA A 60 -11.68 13.81 3.21
C ALA A 60 -11.36 12.44 3.84
N ARG A 61 -11.89 12.18 5.04
CA ARG A 61 -11.72 10.89 5.73
C ARG A 61 -12.33 9.74 4.93
N ALA A 62 -13.55 9.93 4.42
CA ALA A 62 -14.25 8.94 3.61
C ALA A 62 -13.48 8.66 2.30
N LEU A 63 -13.00 9.69 1.62
CA LEU A 63 -12.24 9.56 0.37
C LEU A 63 -10.92 8.80 0.57
N ILE A 64 -10.19 9.09 1.66
CA ILE A 64 -8.98 8.33 2.01
C ILE A 64 -9.32 6.86 2.25
N ALA A 65 -10.37 6.59 3.02
CA ALA A 65 -10.78 5.21 3.33
C ALA A 65 -11.19 4.43 2.07
N GLU A 66 -11.94 5.07 1.17
CA GLU A 66 -12.32 4.53 -0.13
C GLU A 66 -11.11 4.16 -0.97
N ARG A 67 -10.19 5.12 -1.18
CA ARG A 67 -8.99 4.91 -2.02
C ARG A 67 -8.03 3.88 -1.42
N ILE A 68 -7.85 3.85 -0.10
CA ILE A 68 -7.08 2.78 0.54
C ILE A 68 -7.78 1.43 0.35
N GLY A 69 -9.11 1.39 0.48
CA GLY A 69 -9.91 0.19 0.24
C GLY A 69 -9.75 -0.35 -1.18
N GLU A 70 -9.84 0.53 -2.18
CA GLU A 70 -9.62 0.19 -3.59
C GLU A 70 -8.21 -0.35 -3.82
N LEU A 71 -7.17 0.37 -3.36
CA LEU A 71 -5.78 -0.05 -3.52
C LEU A 71 -5.54 -1.43 -2.91
N ARG A 72 -6.00 -1.66 -1.69
CA ARG A 72 -5.89 -2.96 -1.01
C ARG A 72 -6.66 -4.05 -1.75
N GLY A 73 -7.88 -3.77 -2.22
CA GLY A 73 -8.69 -4.72 -2.97
C GLY A 73 -8.02 -5.15 -4.28
N ARG A 74 -7.47 -4.18 -5.03
CA ARG A 74 -6.74 -4.45 -6.27
C ARG A 74 -5.44 -5.23 -6.03
N MET A 75 -4.70 -4.86 -4.99
CA MET A 75 -3.52 -5.62 -4.56
C MET A 75 -3.88 -7.05 -4.19
N GLU A 76 -4.96 -7.29 -3.46
CA GLU A 76 -5.37 -8.64 -3.03
C GLU A 76 -5.82 -9.52 -4.21
N ALA A 77 -6.64 -8.97 -5.10
CA ALA A 77 -7.22 -9.70 -6.22
C ALA A 77 -6.21 -10.10 -7.31
N ALA A 78 -5.05 -9.43 -7.37
CA ALA A 78 -4.07 -9.65 -8.42
C ALA A 78 -3.39 -11.03 -8.34
N PRO A 79 -3.20 -11.72 -9.48
CA PRO A 79 -2.57 -13.04 -9.51
C PRO A 79 -1.13 -12.97 -9.05
N LYS A 80 -0.80 -13.72 -7.98
CA LYS A 80 0.53 -13.68 -7.36
C LYS A 80 1.55 -14.53 -8.12
N SER A 81 2.78 -14.01 -8.23
CA SER A 81 3.89 -14.76 -8.83
C SER A 81 4.20 -16.04 -8.03
N ALA A 82 4.84 -17.03 -8.67
CA ALA A 82 5.24 -18.26 -7.98
C ALA A 82 6.21 -17.98 -6.83
N ARG A 83 7.16 -17.05 -7.03
CA ARG A 83 8.11 -16.58 -6.01
C ARG A 83 7.37 -15.95 -4.83
N TRP A 84 6.39 -15.09 -5.10
CA TRP A 84 5.55 -14.48 -4.07
C TRP A 84 4.85 -15.56 -3.23
N ARG A 85 4.20 -16.54 -3.88
CA ARG A 85 3.48 -17.64 -3.20
C ARG A 85 4.39 -18.55 -2.38
N LEU A 86 5.61 -18.80 -2.86
CA LEU A 86 6.58 -19.55 -2.08
C LEU A 86 7.04 -18.74 -0.86
N ARG A 87 7.32 -17.45 -1.05
CA ARG A 87 7.77 -16.55 0.01
C ARG A 87 6.69 -16.30 1.07
N SER A 88 5.41 -16.29 0.70
CA SER A 88 4.29 -16.10 1.62
C SER A 88 4.13 -17.26 2.60
N ARG A 89 4.45 -18.49 2.19
CA ARG A 89 4.49 -19.67 3.07
C ARG A 89 5.56 -19.58 4.15
N VAL A 90 6.70 -18.95 3.83
CA VAL A 90 7.75 -18.65 4.82
C VAL A 90 7.28 -17.57 5.80
N GLY A 91 6.50 -16.61 5.29
CA GLY A 91 5.89 -15.55 6.09
C GLY A 91 6.91 -14.65 6.77
N ARG A 92 6.50 -13.97 7.85
CA ARG A 92 7.33 -13.01 8.58
C ARG A 92 8.44 -13.67 9.43
N ARG A 93 8.54 -15.01 9.45
CA ARG A 93 9.55 -15.75 10.24
C ARG A 93 10.98 -15.47 9.78
N ILE A 94 11.16 -15.25 8.48
CA ILE A 94 12.42 -14.76 7.92
C ILE A 94 12.25 -13.28 7.61
N ARG A 95 13.23 -12.46 8.03
CA ARG A 95 13.26 -11.03 7.74
C ARG A 95 13.23 -10.80 6.23
N TRP A 96 12.40 -9.87 5.76
CA TRP A 96 12.27 -9.53 4.34
C TRP A 96 12.84 -8.15 3.98
N TYR A 97 13.15 -7.35 4.99
CA TYR A 97 13.77 -6.04 4.85
C TYR A 97 15.24 -6.10 5.30
N ARG A 98 16.05 -5.21 4.74
CA ARG A 98 17.41 -4.97 5.23
C ARG A 98 17.33 -3.93 6.34
N VAL A 99 18.07 -4.15 7.41
CA VAL A 99 18.29 -3.09 8.40
C VAL A 99 19.31 -2.14 7.78
N VAL A 100 18.93 -0.87 7.66
CA VAL A 100 19.86 0.18 7.24
C VAL A 100 20.68 0.56 8.45
N GLU A 101 22.00 0.40 8.38
CA GLU A 101 22.92 0.93 9.40
C GLU A 101 23.09 2.44 9.13
N GLU A 102 22.94 3.27 10.17
CA GLU A 102 23.30 4.68 10.07
C GLU A 102 24.82 4.79 9.94
N VAL A 103 25.28 5.31 8.81
CA VAL A 103 26.67 5.77 8.69
C VAL A 103 26.75 7.05 9.52
N ILE A 104 27.39 6.95 10.69
CA ILE A 104 27.70 8.08 11.58
C ILE A 104 28.81 8.92 10.96
#